data_AF-A0A2R4X2Z5-F1
#
_entry.id   AF-A0A2R4X2Z5-F1
#
_cell.length_a   1.000
_cell.length_b   1.000
_cell.length_c   1.000
_cell.angle_alpha   90.00
_cell.angle_beta   90.00
_cell.angle_gamma   90.00
#
_symmetry.space_group_name_H-M   'P 1'
#
loop_
_entity.id
_entity.type
_entity.pdbx_description
1 polymer ?
#
loop_
_entity_poly.entity_id
_entity_poly.type
_entity_poly.pdbx_seq_one_letter_code
_entity_poly.pdbx_strand_id
1 'polypeptide(L)' 'MTPATTQSVDLPPEIVDRVEDRLSRTEFDSASEYITFVIEEVLASVETDDAVDDTVDEQEVEDRLKSLGYLED' A
#
# COMPACT_ATOMS: atom_id res chain seq x y z
N MET A 1 -6.40 -19.93 13.18
CA MET A 1 -6.59 -18.52 12.79
C MET A 1 -7.92 -18.08 13.35
N THR A 2 -7.93 -17.04 14.17
CA THR A 2 -9.16 -16.35 14.58
C THR A 2 -9.80 -15.74 13.33
N PRO A 3 -11.13 -15.86 13.14
CA PRO A 3 -11.78 -15.17 12.03
C PRO A 3 -11.58 -13.66 12.20
N ALA A 4 -11.17 -12.98 11.13
CA ALA A 4 -11.08 -11.54 11.12
C ALA A 4 -12.47 -10.92 11.40
N THR A 5 -12.50 -9.85 12.19
CA THR A 5 -13.74 -9.08 12.40
C THR A 5 -14.02 -8.25 11.15
N THR A 6 -15.23 -8.36 10.59
CA THR A 6 -15.64 -7.63 9.40
C THR A 6 -16.61 -6.50 9.74
N GLN A 7 -16.60 -5.44 8.92
CA GLN A 7 -17.53 -4.32 8.99
C GLN A 7 -18.01 -3.99 7.57
N SER A 8 -19.29 -3.62 7.42
CA SER A 8 -19.85 -3.23 6.13
C SER A 8 -19.50 -1.78 5.79
N VAL A 9 -19.14 -1.54 4.53
CA VAL A 9 -18.87 -0.22 3.97
C VAL A 9 -19.66 -0.08 2.67
N ASP A 10 -20.31 1.07 2.47
CA ASP A 10 -21.01 1.38 1.23
C ASP A 10 -20.00 1.88 0.18
N LEU A 11 -20.03 1.26 -1.00
CA LEU A 11 -19.21 1.63 -2.15
C LEU A 11 -20.11 2.01 -3.33
N PRO A 12 -19.70 2.98 -4.17
CA PRO A 12 -20.43 3.28 -5.39
C PRO A 12 -20.56 2.03 -6.27
N PRO A 13 -21.71 1.81 -6.93
CA PRO A 13 -21.95 0.61 -7.72
C PRO A 13 -20.93 0.46 -8.85
N GLU A 14 -20.50 1.56 -9.47
CA GLU A 14 -19.48 1.57 -10.51
C GLU A 14 -18.14 0.99 -10.07
N ILE A 15 -17.79 1.13 -8.78
CA ILE A 15 -16.57 0.57 -8.21
C ILE A 15 -16.74 -0.93 -8.01
N VAL A 16 -17.90 -1.35 -7.50
CA VAL A 16 -18.24 -2.77 -7.30
C VAL A 16 -18.21 -3.52 -8.63
N ASP A 17 -18.86 -2.99 -9.69
CA ASP A 17 -18.83 -3.57 -11.04
C ASP A 17 -17.40 -3.74 -11.57
N ARG A 18 -16.55 -2.72 -11.38
CA ARG A 18 -15.14 -2.79 -11.80
C ARG A 18 -14.35 -3.84 -11.01
N VAL A 19 -14.62 -3.97 -9.72
CA VAL A 19 -14.02 -5.01 -8.87
C VAL A 19 -14.44 -6.39 -9.38
N GLU A 20 -15.71 -6.60 -9.67
CA GLU A 20 -16.22 -7.89 -10.16
C GLU A 20 -15.67 -8.26 -11.55
N ASP A 21 -15.58 -7.31 -12.50
CA ASP A 21 -14.97 -7.58 -13.81
C ASP A 21 -13.50 -8.02 -13.67
N ARG A 22 -12.77 -7.35 -12.76
CA ARG A 22 -11.35 -7.63 -12.52
C ARG A 22 -11.14 -8.91 -11.72
N LEU A 23 -12.03 -9.24 -10.78
CA LEU A 23 -11.95 -10.42 -9.92
C LEU A 23 -11.76 -11.70 -10.74
N SER A 24 -12.47 -11.82 -11.87
CA SER A 24 -12.38 -12.96 -12.79
C SER A 24 -10.97 -13.22 -13.35
N ARG A 25 -10.07 -12.24 -13.23
CA ARG A 25 -8.69 -12.27 -13.73
C ARG A 25 -7.66 -12.33 -12.60
N THR A 26 -8.10 -12.57 -11.37
CA THR A 26 -7.27 -12.64 -10.17
C THR A 26 -7.34 -14.02 -9.53
N GLU A 27 -6.49 -14.25 -8.53
CA GLU A 27 -6.47 -15.49 -7.74
C GLU A 27 -7.47 -15.49 -6.57
N PHE A 28 -8.17 -14.37 -6.35
CA PHE A 28 -9.08 -14.22 -5.22
C PHE A 28 -10.44 -14.87 -5.48
N ASP A 29 -11.00 -15.49 -4.44
CA ASP A 29 -12.29 -16.20 -4.53
C ASP A 29 -13.50 -15.29 -4.31
N SER A 30 -13.28 -14.06 -3.81
CA SER A 30 -14.37 -13.12 -3.51
C SER A 30 -13.97 -11.65 -3.69
N ALA A 31 -14.96 -10.82 -4.01
CA ALA A 31 -14.78 -9.37 -4.08
C ALA A 31 -14.28 -8.79 -2.75
N SER A 32 -14.76 -9.31 -1.62
CA SER A 32 -14.30 -8.89 -0.28
C SER A 32 -12.81 -9.15 -0.06
N GLU A 33 -12.30 -10.30 -0.48
CA GLU A 33 -10.88 -10.65 -0.35
C GLU A 33 -10.03 -9.77 -1.26
N TYR A 34 -10.46 -9.59 -2.50
CA TYR A 34 -9.76 -8.74 -3.45
C TYR A 34 -9.72 -7.26 -3.01
N ILE A 35 -10.85 -6.71 -2.56
CA ILE A 35 -10.93 -5.34 -2.03
C ILE A 35 -10.03 -5.17 -0.81
N THR A 36 -10.04 -6.15 0.10
CA THR A 36 -9.20 -6.12 1.31
C THR A 36 -7.73 -6.03 0.92
N PHE A 37 -7.26 -6.93 0.05
CA PHE A 37 -5.88 -6.92 -0.42
C PHE A 37 -5.48 -5.58 -1.07
N VAL A 38 -6.32 -5.05 -1.96
CA VAL A 38 -6.04 -3.77 -2.64
C VAL A 38 -5.96 -2.61 -1.65
N ILE A 39 -6.86 -2.57 -0.66
CA ILE A 39 -6.84 -1.51 0.36
C ILE A 39 -5.62 -1.66 1.27
N GLU A 40 -5.25 -2.87 1.69
CA GLU A 40 -4.05 -3.12 2.50
C GLU A 40 -2.77 -2.67 1.79
N GLU A 41 -2.62 -2.98 0.50
CA GLU A 41 -1.47 -2.54 -0.30
C GLU A 41 -1.40 -1.00 -0.42
N VAL A 42 -2.55 -0.35 -0.62
CA VAL A 42 -2.61 1.12 -0.70
C VAL A 42 -2.28 1.76 0.66
N LEU A 43 -2.81 1.22 1.76
CA LEU A 43 -2.52 1.72 3.10
C LEU A 43 -1.04 1.53 3.45
N ALA A 44 -0.48 0.34 3.21
CA ALA A 44 0.94 0.08 3.43
C ALA A 44 1.84 1.03 2.63
N SER A 45 1.45 1.36 1.40
CA SER A 45 2.18 2.34 0.58
C SER A 45 2.13 3.74 1.18
N VAL A 46 0.96 4.20 1.66
CA VAL A 46 0.80 5.53 2.27
C VAL A 46 1.53 5.61 3.62
N GLU A 47 1.37 4.60 4.47
CA GLU A 47 2.03 4.53 5.78
C GLU A 47 3.55 4.44 5.65
N THR A 48 4.05 3.76 4.61
CA THR A 48 5.49 3.74 4.32
C THR A 48 5.97 5.10 3.81
N ASP A 49 5.24 5.76 2.93
CA ASP A 49 5.63 7.08 2.39
C ASP A 49 5.66 8.15 3.50
N ASP A 50 4.63 8.19 4.35
CA ASP A 50 4.61 9.02 5.58
C ASP A 50 5.78 8.65 6.53
N ALA A 51 6.11 7.36 6.68
CA ALA A 51 7.24 6.96 7.51
C ALA A 51 8.61 7.32 6.91
N VAL A 52 8.74 7.36 5.58
CA VAL A 52 9.99 7.75 4.91
C VAL A 52 10.20 9.27 5.02
N ASP A 53 9.15 10.07 5.01
CA ASP A 53 9.21 11.52 5.26
C ASP A 53 9.63 11.84 6.71
N ASP A 54 9.22 11.02 7.69
CA ASP A 54 9.55 11.22 9.12
C ASP A 54 10.86 10.56 9.60
N THR A 55 11.43 9.58 8.86
CA THR A 55 12.59 8.78 9.37
C THR A 55 13.91 8.96 8.63
N VAL A 56 13.91 9.60 7.46
CA VAL A 56 15.15 9.78 6.71
C VAL A 56 15.73 11.16 7.01
N ASP A 57 16.56 11.21 8.04
CA ASP A 57 17.40 12.38 8.34
C ASP A 57 18.26 12.69 7.10
N GLU A 58 17.96 13.79 6.41
CA GLU A 58 18.65 14.20 5.17
C GLU A 58 20.18 14.23 5.33
N GLN A 59 20.67 14.49 6.54
CA GLN A 59 22.09 14.45 6.91
C GLN A 59 22.69 13.03 6.83
N GLU A 60 21.97 12.00 7.28
CA GLU A 60 22.46 10.61 7.22
C GLU A 60 22.56 10.13 5.76
N VAL A 61 21.62 10.55 4.92
CA VAL A 61 21.65 10.28 3.48
C VAL A 61 22.83 11.00 2.83
N GLU A 62 23.06 12.28 3.16
CA GLU A 62 24.17 13.05 2.63
C GLU A 62 25.53 12.43 3.00
N ASP A 63 25.74 12.08 4.27
CA ASP A 63 26.96 11.41 4.74
C ASP A 63 27.21 10.07 4.01
N ARG A 64 26.15 9.29 3.80
CA ARG A 64 26.24 8.01 3.09
C ARG A 64 26.56 8.21 1.60
N LEU A 65 25.98 9.23 0.95
CA LEU A 65 26.24 9.54 -0.45
C LEU A 65 27.67 10.08 -0.66
N LYS A 66 28.17 10.92 0.26
CA LYS A 66 29.58 11.36 0.28
C LYS A 66 30.55 10.19 0.44
N SER A 67 30.26 9.27 1.37
CA SER A 67 31.07 8.07 1.59
C SER A 67 31.14 7.14 0.38
N LEU A 68 30.06 7.06 -0.40
CA LEU A 68 29.98 6.29 -1.63
C LEU A 68 30.54 7.04 -2.87
N GLY A 69 30.91 8.31 -2.73
CA GLY A 69 31.47 9.13 -3.80
C GLY A 69 30.45 9.64 -4.81
N TYR A 70 29.15 9.65 -4.45
CA TYR A 70 28.09 10.23 -5.28
C TYR A 70 27.87 11.72 -5.03
N LEU A 71 28.46 12.27 -3.96
CA LEU A 71 28.46 13.69 -3.62
C LEU A 71 29.89 14.13 -3.33
N GLU A 72 30.29 15.27 -3.89
CA GLU A 72 31.54 15.96 -3.60
C GLU A 72 31.22 17.23 -2.80
N ASP A 73 32.11 17.61 -1.88
CA ASP A 73 31.93 18.68 -0.88
C ASP A 73 31.67 20.08 -1.50
#